data_AF-A0A512IG43-F1
#
_entry.id   AF-A0A512IG43-F1
#
_cell.length_a   1.000
_cell.length_b   1.000
_cell.length_c   1.000
_cell.angle_alpha   90.00
_cell.angle_beta   90.00
_cell.angle_gamma   90.00
#
_symmetry.space_group_name_H-M   'P 1'
#
loop_
_entity.id
_entity.type
_entity.pdbx_description
1 polymer ?
#
loop_
_entity_poly.entity_id
_entity_poly.type
_entity_poly.pdbx_seq_one_letter_code
_entity_poly.pdbx_strand_id
1 'polypeptide(L)'
;MRWVVDPSRSVVTGGAFRRSTARVAAVTLSLSLSLSLSLSVGVLAGCGPAEAPDPGGAPSGGRSPAGQAGASRTAAPSAPAPAVLPGLAYAGAYDEAFRADLSTCTGQRVTLSGVVGDLTDSRSAYELADPSDPDLDPLLVSGQDPVPDLEIGDLVEVTGTARGAFQPPAGAEGEELAGLSGRHLGDPYLHPTRTKITGSPGR
;
A
#
# COMPACT_ATOMS: atom_id res chain seq x y z
N MET A 1 -46.15 -3.61 -34.90
CA MET A 1 -45.48 -4.92 -34.82
C MET A 1 -45.27 -5.24 -33.35
N ARG A 2 -45.97 -6.27 -32.85
CA ARG A 2 -46.01 -6.65 -31.42
C ARG A 2 -44.90 -7.66 -31.16
N TRP A 3 -44.01 -7.36 -30.23
CA TRP A 3 -43.03 -8.31 -29.72
C TRP A 3 -43.72 -9.28 -28.76
N VAL A 4 -43.66 -10.55 -29.10
CA VAL A 4 -44.11 -11.67 -28.27
C VAL A 4 -42.99 -11.97 -27.27
N VAL A 5 -43.34 -11.91 -25.98
CA VAL A 5 -42.52 -12.39 -24.86
C VAL A 5 -42.72 -13.90 -24.77
N ASP A 6 -41.64 -14.68 -24.85
CA ASP A 6 -41.63 -16.09 -24.49
C ASP A 6 -41.00 -16.27 -23.09
N PRO A 7 -41.77 -16.71 -22.08
CA PRO A 7 -41.25 -17.04 -20.75
C PRO A 7 -41.23 -18.56 -20.56
N SER A 8 -40.25 -19.25 -21.16
CA SER A 8 -40.04 -20.69 -20.93
C SER A 8 -38.80 -20.95 -20.08
N ARG A 9 -39.10 -21.21 -18.81
CA ARG A 9 -38.30 -21.81 -17.74
C ARG A 9 -37.19 -22.77 -18.20
N SER A 10 -36.06 -22.72 -17.49
CA SER A 10 -35.43 -23.95 -16.98
C SER A 10 -34.76 -23.67 -15.63
N VAL A 11 -35.40 -24.18 -14.59
CA VAL A 11 -34.79 -24.44 -13.27
C VAL A 11 -33.88 -25.66 -13.47
N VAL A 12 -32.59 -25.52 -13.18
CA VAL A 12 -31.71 -26.66 -12.92
C VAL A 12 -31.18 -26.56 -11.49
N THR A 13 -31.54 -27.60 -10.76
CA THR A 13 -31.16 -27.96 -9.40
C THR A 13 -29.74 -28.50 -9.39
N GLY A 14 -28.98 -28.15 -8.34
CA GLY A 14 -28.00 -29.04 -7.71
C GLY A 14 -26.75 -29.43 -8.51
N GLY A 15 -25.61 -28.86 -8.13
CA GLY A 15 -24.31 -29.35 -8.56
C GLY A 15 -23.21 -28.78 -7.69
N ALA A 16 -23.01 -29.39 -6.51
CA ALA A 16 -21.80 -29.16 -5.71
C ALA A 16 -20.59 -29.62 -6.51
N PHE A 17 -19.95 -28.70 -7.23
CA PHE A 17 -18.72 -28.98 -7.96
C PHE A 17 -17.52 -28.76 -7.03
N ARG A 18 -17.22 -29.81 -6.24
CA ARG A 18 -15.85 -30.02 -5.76
C ARG A 18 -14.96 -30.22 -6.99
N ARG A 19 -14.11 -29.26 -7.32
CA ARG A 19 -12.91 -29.50 -8.14
C ARG A 19 -11.69 -29.26 -7.27
N SER A 20 -11.39 -30.30 -6.51
CA SER A 20 -10.03 -30.66 -6.13
C SER A 20 -9.26 -30.94 -7.43
N THR A 21 -8.27 -30.12 -7.74
CA THR A 21 -7.21 -30.48 -8.68
C THR A 21 -5.89 -30.09 -8.05
N ALA A 22 -5.33 -31.06 -7.34
CA ALA A 22 -3.95 -31.11 -6.95
C ALA A 22 -3.06 -30.89 -8.18
N ARG A 23 -2.24 -29.83 -8.16
CA ARG A 23 -1.01 -29.82 -8.94
C ARG A 23 0.10 -30.29 -8.02
N VAL A 24 0.42 -31.57 -8.17
CA VAL A 24 1.66 -32.17 -7.72
C VAL A 24 2.77 -31.54 -8.55
N ALA A 25 3.51 -30.60 -7.96
CA ALA A 25 4.84 -30.23 -8.43
C ALA A 25 5.83 -30.69 -7.35
N ALA A 26 6.33 -31.90 -7.54
CA ALA A 26 7.50 -32.38 -6.83
C ALA A 26 8.72 -31.61 -7.33
N VAL A 27 9.20 -30.67 -6.53
CA VAL A 27 10.56 -30.13 -6.66
C VAL A 27 11.25 -30.39 -5.33
N THR A 28 11.92 -31.54 -5.25
CA THR A 28 12.91 -31.83 -4.22
C THR A 28 14.11 -30.93 -4.43
N LEU A 29 14.10 -29.77 -3.75
CA LEU A 29 15.29 -28.96 -3.53
C LEU A 29 15.74 -29.17 -2.08
N SER A 30 16.68 -30.09 -1.89
CA SER A 30 17.50 -30.12 -0.69
C SER A 30 18.38 -28.88 -0.69
N LEU A 31 18.17 -27.93 0.22
CA LEU A 31 19.19 -26.96 0.59
C LEU A 31 19.06 -26.57 2.08
N SER A 32 19.95 -27.18 2.86
CA SER A 32 20.55 -26.76 4.13
C SER A 32 19.83 -25.74 5.01
N LEU A 33 19.29 -26.27 6.10
CA LEU A 33 18.92 -25.61 7.35
C LEU A 33 20.13 -24.86 7.95
N SER A 34 20.07 -23.52 8.00
CA SER A 34 20.87 -22.72 8.93
C SER A 34 19.93 -21.81 9.70
N LEU A 35 19.50 -22.32 10.85
CA LEU A 35 18.66 -21.67 11.85
C LEU A 35 19.53 -20.67 12.64
N SER A 36 19.44 -19.38 12.33
CA SER A 36 19.96 -18.31 13.19
C SER A 36 18.80 -17.54 13.81
N LEU A 37 18.38 -18.02 14.97
CA LEU A 37 17.38 -17.41 15.84
C LEU A 37 18.01 -16.16 16.49
N SER A 38 17.66 -14.96 16.04
CA SER A 38 18.01 -13.72 16.74
C SER A 38 16.74 -13.12 17.35
N LEU A 39 16.52 -13.39 18.63
CA LEU A 39 15.48 -12.74 19.43
C LEU A 39 15.94 -11.30 19.72
N SER A 40 15.32 -10.33 19.07
CA SER A 40 15.38 -8.93 19.52
C SER A 40 14.11 -8.60 20.29
N VAL A 41 14.21 -8.61 21.62
CA VAL A 41 13.22 -8.05 22.53
C VAL A 41 13.35 -6.53 22.48
N GLY A 42 12.44 -5.88 21.75
CA GLY A 42 12.33 -4.42 21.66
C GLY A 42 11.10 -3.93 22.44
N VAL A 43 11.36 -3.11 23.45
CA VAL A 43 10.44 -2.62 24.48
C VAL A 43 9.23 -1.87 23.92
N LEU A 44 8.06 -2.17 24.49
CA LEU A 44 6.82 -1.41 24.45
C LEU A 44 7.04 0.04 24.91
N ALA A 45 7.04 0.99 23.96
CA ALA A 45 6.71 2.38 24.25
C ALA A 45 5.26 2.61 23.81
N GLY A 46 4.32 2.35 24.72
CA GLY A 46 2.93 2.75 24.56
C GLY A 46 2.81 4.26 24.57
N CYS A 47 2.34 4.84 23.47
CA CYS A 47 1.78 6.20 23.44
C CYS A 47 0.34 6.13 23.94
N GLY A 48 0.15 6.11 25.26
CA GLY A 48 -1.10 6.48 25.92
C GLY A 48 -1.14 7.99 26.18
N PRO A 49 -2.32 8.64 26.12
CA PRO A 49 -2.43 10.08 26.12
C PRO A 49 -2.43 10.71 27.52
N ALA A 50 -2.02 11.99 27.55
CA ALA A 50 -2.47 13.07 28.42
C ALA A 50 -2.61 12.83 29.94
N GLU A 51 -1.74 13.48 30.73
CA GLU A 51 -2.17 14.16 31.96
C GLU A 51 -1.20 15.30 32.29
N ALA A 52 -1.73 16.53 32.36
CA ALA A 52 -1.08 17.67 32.99
C ALA A 52 -1.82 17.95 34.31
N PRO A 53 -1.08 18.28 35.38
CA PRO A 53 -1.47 19.45 36.15
C PRO A 53 -0.29 20.35 36.56
N ASP A 54 -0.55 21.66 36.43
CA ASP A 54 0.16 22.85 36.92
C ASP A 54 -0.03 23.01 38.47
N PRO A 55 0.38 24.11 39.13
CA PRO A 55 1.68 24.75 39.34
C PRO A 55 2.11 24.72 40.82
N GLY A 56 3.36 25.08 41.14
CA GLY A 56 3.67 25.55 42.49
C GLY A 56 5.15 25.59 42.87
N GLY A 57 5.69 26.79 43.03
CA GLY A 57 6.88 27.01 43.85
C GLY A 57 7.88 28.04 43.34
N ALA A 58 7.64 29.32 43.64
CA ALA A 58 8.69 30.29 43.96
C ALA A 58 8.66 30.52 45.49
N PRO A 59 9.67 31.08 46.19
CA PRO A 59 10.74 31.95 45.69
C PRO A 59 12.13 31.82 46.40
N SER A 60 13.01 32.78 46.10
CA SER A 60 14.31 33.15 46.72
C SER A 60 15.52 32.53 46.03
N GLY A 61 16.50 33.27 45.54
CA GLY A 61 16.91 34.66 45.77
C GLY A 61 18.45 34.66 45.80
N GLY A 62 19.12 35.54 45.06
CA GLY A 62 20.58 35.61 45.15
C GLY A 62 21.31 36.25 43.96
N ARG A 63 21.42 37.58 43.99
CA ARG A 63 22.55 38.42 43.56
C ARG A 63 23.49 37.94 42.42
N SER A 64 23.48 38.72 41.33
CA SER A 64 24.61 38.99 40.42
C SER A 64 25.87 39.47 41.18
N PRO A 65 27.10 39.24 40.69
CA PRO A 65 27.65 40.06 39.60
C PRO A 65 28.54 39.36 38.54
N ALA A 66 28.55 39.97 37.36
CA ALA A 66 29.63 40.09 36.36
C ALA A 66 30.46 38.85 35.96
N GLY A 67 30.34 38.46 34.69
CA GLY A 67 31.31 37.60 34.01
C GLY A 67 31.00 37.47 32.52
N GLN A 68 31.90 37.96 31.68
CA GLN A 68 31.84 38.01 30.21
C GLN A 68 31.71 36.64 29.53
N ALA A 69 31.30 36.74 28.26
CA ALA A 69 31.55 35.81 27.15
C ALA A 69 30.72 34.52 27.14
N GLY A 70 29.61 34.58 26.41
CA GLY A 70 28.93 33.40 25.89
C GLY A 70 28.38 33.75 24.52
N ALA A 71 28.98 33.18 23.49
CA ALA A 71 28.68 33.40 22.09
C ALA A 71 27.18 33.57 21.82
N SER A 72 26.84 34.57 21.01
CA SER A 72 25.63 34.56 20.20
C SER A 72 25.63 33.22 19.45
N ARG A 73 24.94 32.23 20.01
CA ARG A 73 24.53 31.04 19.28
C ARG A 73 23.58 31.57 18.22
N THR A 74 24.12 31.84 17.03
CA THR A 74 23.37 31.76 15.79
C THR A 74 22.51 30.52 15.93
N ALA A 75 21.21 30.73 16.11
CA ALA A 75 20.25 29.65 16.01
C ALA A 75 20.49 29.02 14.64
N ALA A 76 21.08 27.83 14.63
CA ALA A 76 21.12 27.02 13.43
C ALA A 76 19.66 26.91 12.97
N PRO A 77 19.34 27.13 11.69
CA PRO A 77 17.99 26.92 11.22
C PRO A 77 17.60 25.50 11.61
N SER A 78 16.56 25.37 12.44
CA SER A 78 15.97 24.09 12.78
C SER A 78 15.78 23.33 11.48
N ALA A 79 16.41 22.17 11.35
CA ALA A 79 16.17 21.27 10.25
C ALA A 79 14.64 21.13 10.11
N PRO A 80 14.07 21.28 8.90
CA PRO A 80 12.63 21.17 8.74
C PRO A 80 12.21 19.81 9.28
N ALA A 81 11.29 19.81 10.25
CA ALA A 81 10.58 18.60 10.63
C ALA A 81 10.02 17.97 9.35
N PRO A 82 10.08 16.63 9.19
CA PRO A 82 9.55 15.98 8.00
C PRO A 82 8.11 16.46 7.83
N ALA A 83 7.84 17.11 6.70
CA ALA A 83 6.52 17.61 6.38
C ALA A 83 5.60 16.40 6.22
N VAL A 84 4.88 16.04 7.27
CA VAL A 84 3.72 15.17 7.16
C VAL A 84 2.73 15.97 6.32
N LEU A 85 2.66 15.64 5.03
CA LEU A 85 1.74 16.26 4.09
C LEU A 85 0.33 16.13 4.68
N PRO A 86 -0.37 17.24 5.00
CA PRO A 86 -1.69 17.16 5.60
C PRO A 86 -2.63 16.39 4.66
N GLY A 87 -3.24 15.31 5.17
CA GLY A 87 -4.13 14.43 4.42
C GLY A 87 -3.47 13.16 3.84
N LEU A 88 -2.19 12.90 4.10
CA LEU A 88 -1.55 11.61 3.82
C LEU A 88 -1.70 10.69 5.04
N ALA A 89 -2.44 9.60 4.87
CA ALA A 89 -2.73 8.66 5.95
C ALA A 89 -1.62 7.64 6.17
N TYR A 90 -0.91 7.29 5.09
CA TYR A 90 0.13 6.27 5.10
C TYR A 90 1.19 6.58 4.05
N ALA A 91 2.45 6.35 4.38
CA ALA A 91 3.57 6.42 3.46
C ALA A 91 4.55 5.28 3.81
N GLY A 92 4.74 4.33 2.92
CA GLY A 92 5.54 3.14 3.21
C GLY A 92 5.64 2.17 2.04
N ALA A 93 6.21 0.99 2.29
CA ALA A 93 6.20 -0.09 1.32
C ALA A 93 4.80 -0.70 1.22
N TYR A 94 4.53 -1.36 0.11
CA TYR A 94 3.43 -2.29 0.03
C TYR A 94 3.89 -3.62 0.64
N ASP A 95 3.34 -3.96 1.80
CA ASP A 95 3.71 -5.13 2.61
C ASP A 95 2.47 -5.75 3.28
N GLU A 96 2.65 -6.89 3.96
CA GLU A 96 1.57 -7.61 4.65
C GLU A 96 0.85 -6.75 5.70
N ALA A 97 1.56 -5.87 6.41
CA ALA A 97 0.94 -5.02 7.43
C ALA A 97 0.04 -3.98 6.80
N PHE A 98 0.49 -3.31 5.72
CA PHE A 98 -0.37 -2.40 4.97
C PHE A 98 -1.56 -3.14 4.35
N ARG A 99 -1.36 -4.34 3.81
CA ARG A 99 -2.43 -5.18 3.24
C ARG A 99 -3.52 -5.47 4.29
N ALA A 100 -3.13 -5.80 5.52
CA ALA A 100 -4.05 -6.03 6.63
C ALA A 100 -4.84 -4.78 7.03
N ASP A 101 -4.22 -3.59 6.94
CA ASP A 101 -4.82 -2.30 7.29
C ASP A 101 -5.53 -1.58 6.13
N LEU A 102 -5.46 -2.14 4.91
CA LEU A 102 -5.96 -1.51 3.68
C LEU A 102 -7.43 -1.06 3.78
N SER A 103 -8.28 -1.83 4.46
CA SER A 103 -9.69 -1.48 4.69
C SER A 103 -9.84 -0.21 5.52
N THR A 104 -8.94 0.02 6.48
CA THR A 104 -8.92 1.22 7.33
C THR A 104 -8.44 2.44 6.54
N CYS A 105 -7.58 2.24 5.54
CA CYS A 105 -7.09 3.30 4.66
C CYS A 105 -8.08 3.68 3.54
N THR A 106 -9.21 2.98 3.40
CA THR A 106 -10.19 3.28 2.34
C THR A 106 -10.69 4.72 2.41
N GLY A 107 -10.69 5.41 1.27
CA GLY A 107 -11.03 6.83 1.15
C GLY A 107 -9.91 7.78 1.51
N GLN A 108 -8.78 7.29 2.04
CA GLN A 108 -7.65 8.09 2.46
C GLN A 108 -6.56 8.12 1.38
N ARG A 109 -5.73 9.17 1.39
CA ARG A 109 -4.56 9.25 0.49
C ARG A 109 -3.39 8.51 1.11
N VAL A 110 -2.74 7.67 0.32
CA VAL A 110 -1.58 6.86 0.72
C VAL A 110 -0.47 6.96 -0.32
N THR A 111 0.76 6.73 0.11
CA THR A 111 1.93 6.56 -0.76
C THR A 111 2.51 5.18 -0.52
N LEU A 112 2.57 4.37 -1.56
CA LEU A 112 3.05 3.00 -1.51
C LEU A 112 4.25 2.80 -2.43
N SER A 113 5.25 2.09 -1.94
CA SER A 113 6.41 1.67 -2.70
C SER A 113 6.35 0.17 -2.94
N GLY A 114 6.55 -0.29 -4.16
CA GLY A 114 6.53 -1.72 -4.48
C GLY A 114 7.04 -2.00 -5.88
N VAL A 115 6.94 -3.26 -6.30
CA VAL A 115 7.33 -3.70 -7.64
C VAL A 115 6.10 -3.92 -8.50
N VAL A 116 6.20 -3.58 -9.79
CA VAL A 116 5.16 -3.88 -10.77
C VAL A 116 5.15 -5.38 -11.07
N GLY A 117 4.09 -6.08 -10.67
CA GLY A 117 3.95 -7.52 -10.89
C GLY A 117 3.40 -7.87 -12.27
N ASP A 118 2.40 -7.12 -12.71
CA ASP A 118 1.73 -7.29 -14.00
C ASP A 118 1.09 -5.96 -14.42
N LEU A 119 0.83 -5.76 -15.70
CA LEU A 119 0.21 -4.53 -16.21
C LEU A 119 -0.62 -4.76 -17.47
N THR A 120 -1.65 -3.94 -17.63
CA THR A 120 -2.48 -3.89 -18.85
C THR A 120 -1.69 -3.33 -20.03
N ASP A 121 -2.05 -3.71 -21.27
CA ASP A 121 -1.41 -3.18 -22.49
C ASP A 121 -1.42 -1.64 -22.56
N SER A 122 -2.50 -1.03 -22.05
CA SER A 122 -2.66 0.42 -21.98
C SER A 122 -1.78 1.08 -20.91
N ARG A 123 -1.22 0.32 -19.95
CA ARG A 123 -0.44 0.83 -18.80
C ARG A 123 -1.21 1.77 -17.86
N SER A 124 -2.54 1.79 -17.96
CA SER A 124 -3.42 2.55 -17.06
C SER A 124 -3.79 1.76 -15.81
N ALA A 125 -3.61 0.44 -15.83
CA ALA A 125 -3.78 -0.44 -14.67
C ALA A 125 -2.63 -1.44 -14.57
N TYR A 126 -2.17 -1.69 -13.35
CA TYR A 126 -1.08 -2.60 -13.02
C TYR A 126 -1.17 -3.11 -11.58
N GLU A 127 -0.46 -4.17 -11.27
CA GLU A 127 -0.34 -4.74 -9.93
C GLU A 127 0.90 -4.25 -9.21
N LEU A 128 0.73 -3.83 -7.96
CA LEU A 128 1.80 -3.53 -7.04
C LEU A 128 2.00 -4.72 -6.11
N ALA A 129 3.19 -5.34 -6.17
CA ALA A 129 3.60 -6.47 -5.34
C ALA A 129 4.71 -6.07 -4.36
N ASP A 130 4.83 -6.81 -3.26
CA ASP A 130 5.95 -6.65 -2.34
C ASP A 130 7.19 -7.32 -2.95
N PRO A 131 8.31 -6.60 -3.16
CA PRO A 131 9.57 -7.22 -3.60
C PRO A 131 10.13 -8.24 -2.61
N SER A 132 9.74 -8.18 -1.33
CA SER A 132 10.26 -9.04 -0.26
C SER A 132 9.45 -10.31 -0.09
N ASP A 133 8.15 -10.27 -0.45
CA ASP A 133 7.22 -11.39 -0.33
C ASP A 133 6.39 -11.55 -1.62
N PRO A 134 6.84 -12.37 -2.58
CA PRO A 134 6.16 -12.55 -3.86
C PRO A 134 4.86 -13.36 -3.75
N ASP A 135 4.61 -13.98 -2.59
CA ASP A 135 3.39 -14.74 -2.30
C ASP A 135 2.27 -13.82 -1.74
N LEU A 136 2.59 -12.59 -1.33
CA LEU A 136 1.61 -11.59 -0.94
C LEU A 136 0.71 -11.27 -2.14
N ASP A 137 -0.60 -11.37 -1.93
CA ASP A 137 -1.56 -11.03 -2.97
C ASP A 137 -1.33 -9.57 -3.41
N PRO A 138 -1.19 -9.30 -4.73
CA PRO A 138 -0.83 -7.97 -5.22
C PRO A 138 -2.00 -6.99 -5.12
N LEU A 139 -1.68 -5.70 -4.99
CA LEU A 139 -2.68 -4.63 -4.99
C LEU A 139 -2.88 -4.08 -6.40
N LEU A 140 -4.12 -4.05 -6.87
CA LEU A 140 -4.46 -3.35 -8.10
C LEU A 140 -4.23 -1.83 -7.95
N VAL A 141 -3.47 -1.26 -8.87
CA VAL A 141 -3.40 0.17 -9.12
C VAL A 141 -4.08 0.46 -10.44
N SER A 142 -5.13 1.28 -10.43
CA SER A 142 -5.91 1.59 -11.64
C SER A 142 -6.22 3.07 -11.72
N GLY A 143 -5.75 3.72 -12.77
CA GLY A 143 -5.99 5.12 -13.10
C GLY A 143 -6.57 5.31 -14.50
N GLN A 144 -6.93 6.54 -14.83
CA GLN A 144 -7.41 6.89 -16.18
C GLN A 144 -6.25 7.05 -17.17
N ASP A 145 -5.17 7.68 -16.69
CA ASP A 145 -4.00 7.98 -17.50
C ASP A 145 -2.97 6.85 -17.46
N PRO A 146 -2.38 6.50 -18.62
CA PRO A 146 -1.32 5.52 -18.68
C PRO A 146 -0.03 6.07 -18.06
N VAL A 147 0.74 5.20 -17.39
CA VAL A 147 2.07 5.56 -16.90
C VAL A 147 3.09 5.27 -18.01
N PRO A 148 3.75 6.29 -18.59
CA PRO A 148 4.74 6.07 -19.64
C PRO A 148 5.95 5.32 -19.09
N ASP A 149 6.55 4.50 -19.94
CA ASP A 149 7.78 3.74 -19.66
C ASP A 149 7.68 2.76 -18.48
N LEU A 150 6.47 2.46 -18.00
CA LEU A 150 6.24 1.46 -16.95
C LEU A 150 6.39 0.05 -17.51
N GLU A 151 7.22 -0.76 -16.86
CA GLU A 151 7.48 -2.16 -17.21
C GLU A 151 7.28 -3.09 -16.02
N ILE A 152 7.05 -4.38 -16.30
CA ILE A 152 7.00 -5.42 -15.26
C ILE A 152 8.37 -5.52 -14.59
N GLY A 153 8.40 -5.55 -13.26
CA GLY A 153 9.62 -5.58 -12.46
C GLY A 153 10.16 -4.20 -12.06
N ASP A 154 9.57 -3.10 -12.56
CA ASP A 154 9.94 -1.76 -12.12
C ASP A 154 9.62 -1.56 -10.63
N LEU A 155 10.54 -0.90 -9.93
CA LEU A 155 10.28 -0.38 -8.59
C LEU A 155 9.60 0.98 -8.72
N VAL A 156 8.44 1.12 -8.11
CA VAL A 156 7.62 2.33 -8.21
C VAL A 156 7.23 2.85 -6.84
N GLU A 157 7.04 4.17 -6.78
CA GLU A 157 6.38 4.88 -5.69
C GLU A 157 5.07 5.47 -6.23
N VAL A 158 3.95 5.07 -5.64
CA VAL A 158 2.61 5.42 -6.08
C VAL A 158 1.90 6.19 -4.99
N THR A 159 1.48 7.42 -5.29
CA THR A 159 0.62 8.21 -4.41
C THR A 159 -0.79 8.23 -4.97
N GLY A 160 -1.75 7.75 -4.19
CA GLY A 160 -3.14 7.60 -4.63
C GLY A 160 -4.13 7.62 -3.47
N THR A 161 -5.40 7.45 -3.81
CA THR A 161 -6.46 7.25 -2.81
C THR A 161 -6.82 5.77 -2.80
N ALA A 162 -6.76 5.13 -1.63
CA ALA A 162 -7.22 3.76 -1.49
C ALA A 162 -8.75 3.72 -1.64
N ARG A 163 -9.24 2.80 -2.46
CA ARG A 163 -10.65 2.61 -2.76
C ARG A 163 -11.03 1.19 -2.39
N GLY A 164 -12.31 1.01 -2.06
CA GLY A 164 -12.90 -0.32 -1.87
C GLY A 164 -13.16 -0.97 -3.23
N ALA A 165 -14.26 -1.74 -3.31
CA ALA A 165 -14.65 -2.54 -4.47
C ALA A 165 -14.33 -1.91 -5.83
N PHE A 166 -13.33 -2.47 -6.51
CA PHE A 166 -12.94 -2.07 -7.85
C PHE A 166 -14.08 -2.32 -8.84
N GLN A 167 -14.24 -1.35 -9.74
CA GLN A 167 -15.12 -1.44 -10.89
C GLN A 167 -14.32 -1.00 -12.13
N PRO A 168 -14.37 -1.77 -13.21
CA PRO A 168 -13.66 -1.45 -14.44
C PRO A 168 -14.30 -0.20 -15.07
N PRO A 169 -13.51 0.59 -15.82
CA PRO A 169 -14.03 1.77 -16.49
C PRO A 169 -15.11 1.40 -17.51
N ALA A 170 -16.08 2.30 -17.71
CA ALA A 170 -17.14 2.10 -18.69
C ALA A 170 -16.53 1.95 -20.10
N GLY A 171 -16.77 0.81 -20.74
CA GLY A 171 -16.20 0.47 -22.05
C GLY A 171 -15.01 -0.49 -22.01
N ALA A 172 -14.53 -0.88 -20.81
CA ALA A 172 -13.70 -2.08 -20.68
C ALA A 172 -14.55 -3.29 -21.07
N GLU A 173 -14.26 -3.92 -22.21
CA GLU A 173 -14.97 -5.10 -22.70
C GLU A 173 -13.95 -6.15 -23.19
N GLY A 174 -14.38 -7.42 -23.28
CA GLY A 174 -13.57 -8.48 -23.88
C GLY A 174 -12.34 -8.88 -23.05
N GLU A 175 -11.16 -8.91 -23.68
CA GLU A 175 -9.93 -9.46 -23.10
C GLU A 175 -9.40 -8.65 -21.90
N GLU A 176 -9.66 -7.34 -21.82
CA GLU A 176 -9.25 -6.52 -20.68
C GLU A 176 -10.00 -6.90 -19.39
N LEU A 177 -11.31 -7.20 -19.52
CA LEU A 177 -12.13 -7.76 -18.44
C LEU A 177 -11.83 -9.23 -18.16
N ALA A 178 -11.23 -9.97 -19.10
CA ALA A 178 -10.75 -11.32 -18.85
C ALA A 178 -9.34 -11.34 -18.22
N GLY A 179 -8.60 -10.24 -18.35
CA GLY A 179 -7.24 -10.06 -17.87
C GLY A 179 -7.16 -9.45 -16.47
N LEU A 180 -6.24 -8.50 -16.31
CA LEU A 180 -5.87 -7.90 -15.03
C LEU A 180 -7.05 -7.22 -14.31
N SER A 181 -7.92 -6.52 -15.03
CA SER A 181 -9.08 -5.86 -14.41
C SER A 181 -10.14 -6.86 -13.93
N GLY A 182 -10.28 -8.00 -14.62
CA GLY A 182 -11.26 -9.04 -14.29
C GLY A 182 -10.99 -9.76 -12.99
N ARG A 183 -9.71 -10.06 -12.74
CA ARG A 183 -9.28 -10.79 -11.53
C ARG A 183 -9.47 -10.01 -10.23
N HIS A 184 -9.50 -8.68 -10.32
CA HIS A 184 -9.63 -7.75 -9.19
C HIS A 184 -11.06 -7.21 -9.01
N LEU A 185 -12.07 -7.78 -9.67
CA LEU A 185 -13.44 -7.28 -9.58
C LEU A 185 -13.97 -7.39 -8.15
N GLY A 186 -14.29 -6.24 -7.55
CA GLY A 186 -14.78 -6.15 -6.18
C GLY A 186 -13.68 -6.08 -5.11
N ASP A 187 -12.41 -6.18 -5.50
CA ASP A 187 -11.28 -6.06 -4.59
C ASP A 187 -10.93 -4.59 -4.33
N PRO A 188 -10.28 -4.29 -3.18
CA PRO A 188 -9.76 -2.97 -2.92
C PRO A 188 -8.63 -2.62 -3.91
N TYR A 189 -8.59 -1.36 -4.33
CA TYR A 189 -7.61 -0.89 -5.31
C TYR A 189 -7.10 0.50 -4.95
N LEU A 190 -5.95 0.87 -5.51
CA LEU A 190 -5.41 2.22 -5.41
C LEU A 190 -5.76 3.01 -6.67
N HIS A 191 -6.44 4.14 -6.50
CA HIS A 191 -6.63 5.11 -7.58
C HIS A 191 -5.46 6.11 -7.57
N PRO A 192 -4.47 5.98 -8.47
CA PRO A 192 -3.26 6.78 -8.42
C PRO A 192 -3.58 8.22 -8.81
N THR A 193 -2.93 9.14 -8.11
CA THR A 193 -2.83 10.55 -8.51
C THR A 193 -1.45 10.88 -9.08
N ARG A 194 -0.45 10.08 -8.70
CA ARG A 194 0.91 10.19 -9.19
C ARG A 194 1.61 8.84 -9.05
N THR A 195 2.29 8.43 -10.11
CA THR A 195 3.19 7.28 -10.11
C THR A 195 4.58 7.78 -10.47
N LYS A 196 5.60 7.31 -9.76
CA LYS A 196 7.00 7.61 -10.04
C LYS A 196 7.79 6.30 -10.09
N ILE A 197 8.46 6.05 -11.20
CA ILE A 197 9.43 4.95 -11.31
C ILE A 197 10.69 5.36 -10.51
N THR A 198 11.08 4.54 -9.54
CA THR A 198 12.20 4.78 -8.63
C THR A 198 13.38 3.85 -8.91
N GLY A 199 13.15 2.74 -9.61
CA GLY A 199 14.18 1.83 -10.11
C GLY A 199 13.63 0.96 -11.23
N SER A 200 14.50 0.45 -12.09
CA SER A 200 14.12 -0.42 -13.20
C SER A 200 14.89 -1.73 -13.14
N PRO A 201 14.33 -2.84 -13.65
CA PRO A 201 15.04 -4.10 -13.72
C PRO A 201 16.18 -3.99 -14.74
N GLY A 202 17.42 -3.85 -14.24
CA GLY A 202 18.63 -4.08 -15.04
C GLY A 202 19.33 -2.85 -15.65
N ARG A 203 19.33 -1.69 -15.00
CA ARG A 203 20.25 -0.58 -15.33
C ARG A 203 21.28 -0.31 -14.24
#